data_AF-A0A1H3IZZ8-F1
#
_entry.id   AF-A0A1H3IZZ8-F1
#
_cell.length_a   1.000
_cell.length_b   1.000
_cell.length_c   1.000
_cell.angle_alpha   90.00
_cell.angle_beta   90.00
_cell.angle_gamma   90.00
#
_symmetry.space_group_name_H-M   'P 1'
#
loop_
_entity.id
_entity.type
_entity.pdbx_description
1 polymer ?
#
loop_
_entity_poly.entity_id
_entity_poly.type
_entity_poly.pdbx_seq_one_letter_code
_entity_poly.pdbx_strand_id
1 'polypeptide(L)'
;MRPEHKPPKGWFKTTSGDTSPAAGTTLTVAPSGASFEYNRTFDLDAATLASVKAGTAVVVVHGLDPATLSAAAQAKPSDLVPSLPLAATSPALCGALKASQMSSMPPGSAATGGGSTAGVEDQGLLALGGGLLAAGAVAGGLALRRRSAVQG
;
A
#
# COMPACT_ATOMS: atom_id res chain seq x y z
N MET A 1 7.45 30.20 -4.76
CA MET A 1 8.71 29.45 -4.94
C MET A 1 8.75 28.39 -3.85
N ARG A 2 8.58 27.11 -4.18
CA ARG A 2 8.73 26.04 -3.18
C ARG A 2 10.23 25.79 -2.98
N PRO A 3 10.72 25.68 -1.75
CA PRO A 3 12.11 25.34 -1.52
C PRO A 3 12.40 23.96 -2.12
N GLU A 4 13.50 23.86 -2.88
CA GLU A 4 14.04 22.59 -3.34
C GLU A 4 14.34 21.71 -2.13
N HIS A 5 13.45 20.77 -1.85
CA HIS A 5 13.69 19.74 -0.87
C HIS A 5 14.70 18.76 -1.47
N LYS A 6 15.98 18.96 -1.14
CA LYS A 6 17.05 18.02 -1.48
C LYS A 6 16.74 16.68 -0.78
N PRO A 7 16.39 15.61 -1.50
CA PRO A 7 16.02 14.36 -0.86
C PRO A 7 17.23 13.79 -0.10
N PRO A 8 17.00 13.20 1.10
CA PRO A 8 18.06 12.49 1.83
C PRO A 8 18.63 11.39 0.92
N LYS A 9 19.97 11.35 0.85
CA LYS A 9 20.72 10.45 -0.03
C LYS A 9 20.72 9.04 0.57
N GLY A 10 19.80 8.18 0.12
CA GLY A 10 19.83 6.74 0.41
C GLY A 10 18.89 5.99 -0.52
N TRP A 11 19.42 5.19 -1.46
CA TRP A 11 18.60 4.39 -2.37
C TRP A 11 19.24 3.00 -2.54
N PHE A 12 18.53 1.93 -2.12
CA PHE A 12 18.89 0.54 -2.39
C PHE A 12 17.86 -0.20 -3.21
N LYS A 13 18.33 -0.82 -4.28
CA LYS A 13 17.71 -1.99 -4.90
C LYS A 13 18.79 -2.88 -5.48
N THR A 14 19.33 -3.76 -4.65
CA THR A 14 20.21 -4.85 -5.07
C THR A 14 19.67 -6.15 -4.45
N THR A 15 19.55 -7.23 -5.23
CA THR A 15 19.17 -8.57 -4.71
C THR A 15 20.29 -9.19 -3.86
N SER A 16 21.52 -8.72 -4.04
CA SER A 16 22.70 -9.03 -3.25
C SER A 16 23.74 -7.90 -3.39
N GLY A 17 24.81 -7.91 -2.59
CA GLY A 17 25.92 -6.95 -2.75
C GLY A 17 25.66 -5.58 -2.11
N ASP A 18 26.17 -4.51 -2.72
CA ASP A 18 26.27 -3.19 -2.09
C ASP A 18 24.92 -2.63 -1.61
N THR A 19 24.94 -2.14 -0.38
CA THR A 19 23.87 -1.35 0.23
C THR A 19 24.31 0.08 0.61
N SER A 20 25.16 0.72 -0.21
CA SER A 20 25.54 2.16 -0.17
C SER A 20 24.94 3.00 -1.32
N PRO A 21 24.59 4.31 -1.15
CA PRO A 21 23.68 5.01 -2.07
C PRO A 21 24.08 4.99 -3.55
N ALA A 22 25.34 4.70 -3.83
CA ALA A 22 25.86 4.43 -5.18
C ALA A 22 25.13 3.27 -5.90
N ALA A 23 24.65 2.25 -5.19
CA ALA A 23 24.04 1.08 -5.79
C ALA A 23 22.58 1.29 -6.25
N GLY A 24 21.96 2.42 -5.93
CA GLY A 24 20.54 2.62 -6.21
C GLY A 24 20.19 2.82 -7.70
N THR A 25 21.19 2.98 -8.58
CA THR A 25 21.04 2.97 -10.04
C THR A 25 21.67 1.74 -10.71
N THR A 26 22.08 0.73 -9.93
CA THR A 26 22.69 -0.49 -10.46
C THR A 26 21.62 -1.45 -10.96
N LEU A 27 21.46 -1.52 -12.28
CA LEU A 27 20.41 -2.33 -12.92
C LEU A 27 20.66 -3.84 -12.88
N THR A 28 21.93 -4.28 -12.80
CA THR A 28 22.30 -5.70 -12.91
C THR A 28 21.78 -6.58 -11.78
N VAL A 29 21.59 -6.00 -10.60
CA VAL A 29 21.11 -6.66 -9.39
C VAL A 29 19.72 -6.14 -8.99
N ALA A 30 19.10 -5.31 -9.82
CA ALA A 30 17.76 -4.81 -9.57
C ALA A 30 16.71 -5.90 -9.90
N PRO A 31 15.76 -6.20 -9.00
CA PRO A 31 14.63 -7.07 -9.33
C PRO A 31 13.82 -6.47 -10.49
N SER A 32 13.47 -7.30 -11.47
CA SER A 32 12.73 -6.89 -12.67
C SER A 32 11.68 -7.93 -13.07
N GLY A 33 10.73 -7.52 -13.92
CA GLY A 33 9.60 -8.33 -14.36
C GLY A 33 8.25 -7.67 -14.07
N ALA A 34 7.20 -8.18 -14.71
CA ALA A 34 5.83 -7.66 -14.56
C ALA A 34 5.27 -7.87 -13.14
N SER A 35 5.76 -8.89 -12.44
CA SER A 35 5.50 -9.16 -11.04
C SER A 35 6.76 -9.75 -10.42
N PHE A 36 7.14 -9.30 -9.23
CA PHE A 36 8.26 -9.84 -8.48
C PHE A 36 8.03 -9.70 -6.98
N GLU A 37 8.49 -10.69 -6.23
CA GLU A 37 8.63 -10.60 -4.78
C GLU A 37 10.09 -10.27 -4.46
N TYR A 38 10.30 -9.32 -3.55
CA TYR A 38 11.63 -8.93 -3.09
C TYR A 38 11.68 -9.01 -1.57
N ASN A 39 12.60 -9.83 -1.07
CA ASN A 39 12.90 -9.95 0.35
C ASN A 39 14.41 -9.94 0.55
N ARG A 40 14.90 -9.05 1.40
CA ARG A 40 16.31 -8.95 1.75
C ARG A 40 16.49 -8.37 3.16
N THR A 41 17.42 -8.97 3.91
CA THR A 41 17.94 -8.43 5.17
C THR A 41 19.30 -7.77 4.92
N PHE A 42 19.51 -6.58 5.47
CA PHE A 42 20.77 -5.85 5.41
C PHE A 42 20.86 -4.83 6.55
N ASP A 43 22.07 -4.43 6.89
CA ASP A 43 22.31 -3.42 7.92
C ASP A 43 22.09 -2.01 7.37
N LEU A 44 21.42 -1.17 8.16
CA LEU A 44 21.24 0.24 7.85
C LEU A 44 22.33 1.06 8.53
N ASP A 45 22.92 2.00 7.79
CA ASP A 45 23.76 3.02 8.40
C ASP A 45 22.93 3.95 9.32
N ALA A 46 23.62 4.64 10.22
CA ALA A 46 22.97 5.46 11.24
C ALA A 46 22.11 6.60 10.64
N ALA A 47 22.52 7.19 9.51
CA ALA A 47 21.78 8.28 8.89
C ALA A 47 20.50 7.79 8.20
N THR A 48 20.57 6.63 7.53
CA THR A 48 19.40 5.98 6.95
C THR A 48 18.42 5.55 8.05
N LEU A 49 18.90 4.94 9.12
CA LEU A 49 18.06 4.56 10.27
C LEU A 49 17.37 5.78 10.90
N ALA A 50 18.09 6.89 11.06
CA ALA A 50 17.51 8.14 11.57
C ALA A 50 16.40 8.66 10.64
N SER A 51 16.58 8.59 9.32
CA SER A 51 15.58 9.01 8.34
C SER A 51 14.33 8.13 8.37
N VAL A 52 14.49 6.82 8.57
CA VAL A 52 13.35 5.89 8.75
C VAL A 52 12.57 6.22 10.02
N LYS A 53 13.27 6.48 11.13
CA LYS A 53 12.64 6.86 12.41
C LYS A 53 11.93 8.22 12.33
N ALA A 54 12.50 9.16 11.58
CA ALA A 54 11.89 10.47 11.33
C ALA A 54 10.75 10.44 10.31
N GLY A 55 10.50 9.30 9.65
CA GLY A 55 9.48 9.17 8.60
C GLY A 55 9.82 9.94 7.31
N THR A 56 11.09 10.26 7.09
CA THR A 56 11.59 10.98 5.91
C THR A 56 12.27 10.07 4.88
N ALA A 57 12.52 8.82 5.24
CA ALA A 57 12.98 7.81 4.29
C ALA A 57 11.86 7.43 3.32
N VAL A 58 12.21 7.25 2.04
CA VAL A 58 11.25 6.86 0.99
C VAL A 58 11.73 5.60 0.27
N VAL A 59 10.79 4.73 -0.06
CA VAL A 59 11.01 3.66 -1.04
C VAL A 59 10.53 4.16 -2.40
N VAL A 60 11.35 3.93 -3.42
CA VAL A 60 11.07 4.30 -4.81
C VAL A 60 11.19 3.05 -5.68
N VAL A 61 10.12 2.71 -6.38
CA VAL A 61 10.09 1.64 -7.37
C VAL A 61 10.10 2.29 -8.75
N HIS A 62 11.19 2.05 -9.47
CA HIS A 62 11.32 2.38 -10.89
C HIS A 62 10.71 1.26 -11.73
N GLY A 63 10.32 1.58 -12.96
CA GLY A 63 9.74 0.59 -13.87
C GLY A 63 8.67 1.16 -14.77
N LEU A 64 8.88 2.36 -15.33
CA LEU A 64 8.07 2.80 -16.46
C LEU A 64 8.33 1.82 -17.61
N ASP A 65 7.27 1.18 -18.07
CA ASP A 65 7.33 0.27 -19.21
C ASP A 65 7.74 1.05 -20.48
N PRO A 66 8.92 0.79 -21.06
CA PRO A 66 9.37 1.48 -22.26
C PRO A 66 8.37 1.38 -23.42
N ALA A 67 7.61 0.28 -23.52
CA ALA A 67 6.62 0.08 -24.58
C ALA A 67 5.42 1.04 -24.48
N THR A 68 5.17 1.60 -23.29
CA THR A 68 4.11 2.58 -23.07
C THR A 68 4.55 4.03 -23.30
N LEU A 69 5.86 4.26 -23.51
CA LEU A 69 6.44 5.58 -23.73
C LEU A 69 6.45 5.93 -25.22
N SER A 70 6.34 7.22 -25.54
CA SER A 70 6.58 7.70 -26.91
C SER A 70 8.05 7.47 -27.30
N ALA A 71 8.33 7.32 -28.60
CA ALA A 71 9.70 7.13 -29.10
C ALA A 71 10.66 8.23 -28.63
N ALA A 72 10.18 9.48 -28.55
CA ALA A 72 10.94 10.61 -28.02
C ALA A 72 11.26 10.47 -26.53
N ALA A 73 10.35 9.92 -25.71
CA ALA A 73 10.58 9.69 -24.30
C ALA A 73 11.50 8.49 -24.04
N GLN A 74 11.41 7.45 -24.88
CA GLN A 74 12.32 6.29 -24.83
C GLN A 74 13.77 6.68 -25.14
N ALA A 75 13.98 7.65 -26.03
CA ALA A 75 15.31 8.13 -26.41
C ALA A 75 15.94 9.11 -25.42
N LYS A 76 15.22 9.57 -24.39
CA LYS A 76 15.77 10.51 -23.42
C LYS A 76 16.73 9.81 -22.44
N PRO A 77 17.92 10.37 -22.19
CA PRO A 77 18.80 9.89 -21.14
C PRO A 77 18.24 10.26 -19.76
N SER A 78 18.68 9.52 -18.74
CA SER A 78 18.43 9.85 -17.34
C SER A 78 19.19 11.11 -16.90
N ASP A 79 18.52 11.96 -16.13
CA ASP A 79 19.15 13.11 -15.46
C ASP A 79 20.06 12.69 -14.29
N LEU A 80 19.89 11.47 -13.77
CA LEU A 80 20.69 10.93 -12.66
C LEU A 80 21.94 10.21 -13.16
N VAL A 81 21.78 9.40 -14.22
CA VAL A 81 22.86 8.58 -14.79
C VAL A 81 22.75 8.62 -16.31
N PRO A 82 23.45 9.54 -17.00
CA PRO A 82 23.25 9.79 -18.44
C PRO A 82 23.43 8.58 -19.36
N SER A 83 24.13 7.53 -18.91
CA SER A 83 24.28 6.27 -19.64
C SER A 83 23.04 5.36 -19.58
N LEU A 84 22.06 5.68 -18.75
CA LEU A 84 20.82 4.93 -18.59
C LEU A 84 19.65 5.65 -19.28
N PRO A 85 18.68 4.92 -19.84
CA PRO A 85 17.43 5.51 -20.32
C PRO A 85 16.67 6.21 -19.19
N LEU A 86 15.96 7.29 -19.51
CA LEU A 86 15.12 8.02 -18.55
C LEU A 86 14.12 7.09 -17.87
N ALA A 87 13.53 6.16 -18.62
CA ALA A 87 12.57 5.16 -18.13
C ALA A 87 13.14 4.27 -17.00
N ALA A 88 14.44 3.95 -17.04
CA ALA A 88 15.08 3.09 -16.04
C ALA A 88 15.28 3.78 -14.67
N THR A 89 15.28 5.11 -14.65
CA THR A 89 15.56 5.92 -13.45
C THR A 89 14.38 6.81 -13.05
N SER A 90 13.28 6.75 -13.80
CA SER A 90 12.05 7.47 -13.49
C SER A 90 11.16 6.64 -12.55
N PRO A 91 10.68 7.22 -11.45
CA PRO A 91 9.89 6.49 -10.46
C PRO A 91 8.49 6.16 -11.01
N ALA A 92 8.07 4.90 -10.86
CA ALA A 92 6.71 4.46 -11.12
C ALA A 92 5.86 4.50 -9.83
N LEU A 93 6.46 4.20 -8.68
CA LEU A 93 5.82 4.27 -7.36
C LEU A 93 6.79 4.84 -6.33
N CYS A 94 6.30 5.67 -5.42
CA CYS A 94 7.05 6.17 -4.28
C CYS A 94 6.19 6.16 -3.01
N GLY A 95 6.81 5.91 -1.86
CA GLY A 95 6.12 5.90 -0.57
C GLY A 95 7.08 6.12 0.59
N ALA A 96 6.64 6.87 1.61
CA ALA A 96 7.43 7.07 2.81
C ALA A 96 7.47 5.79 3.66
N LEU A 97 8.66 5.44 4.13
CA LEU A 97 8.85 4.37 5.11
C LEU A 97 8.43 4.88 6.48
N LYS A 98 7.66 4.07 7.20
CA LYS A 98 7.36 4.28 8.61
C LYS A 98 8.06 3.20 9.40
N ALA A 99 8.75 3.59 10.46
CA ALA A 99 9.29 2.63 11.42
C ALA A 99 8.14 1.81 12.00
N SER A 100 8.07 0.53 11.62
CA SER A 100 7.08 -0.40 12.13
C SER A 100 7.29 -0.56 13.64
N GLN A 101 6.30 -0.19 14.46
CA GLN A 101 6.29 -0.46 15.92
C GLN A 101 6.01 -1.96 16.24
N MET A 102 6.14 -2.82 15.24
CA MET A 102 5.56 -4.14 15.22
C MET A 102 6.70 -5.16 15.24
N SER A 103 7.05 -5.62 16.45
CA SER A 103 8.07 -6.65 16.71
C SER A 103 7.75 -8.01 16.05
N SER A 104 6.57 -8.14 15.45
CA SER A 104 6.10 -9.31 14.72
C SER A 104 5.17 -8.83 13.61
N MET A 105 5.61 -8.89 12.34
CA MET A 105 4.66 -8.73 11.23
C MET A 105 3.61 -9.85 11.36
N PRO A 106 2.31 -9.53 11.56
CA PRO A 106 1.28 -10.55 11.61
C PRO A 106 1.25 -11.23 10.24
N PRO A 107 1.18 -12.57 10.17
CA PRO A 107 0.96 -13.23 8.89
C PRO A 107 -0.38 -12.74 8.30
N GLY A 108 -0.32 -11.98 7.21
CA GLY A 108 -1.50 -11.42 6.55
C GLY A 108 -1.19 -10.22 5.65
N SER A 109 -2.01 -9.99 4.64
CA SER A 109 -1.88 -8.83 3.76
C SER A 109 -2.10 -7.52 4.51
N ALA A 110 -1.38 -6.46 4.12
CA ALA A 110 -1.63 -5.11 4.62
C ALA A 110 -3.08 -4.74 4.31
N ALA A 111 -3.80 -4.18 5.30
CA ALA A 111 -5.20 -3.78 5.18
C ALA A 111 -5.38 -2.54 4.28
N THR A 112 -5.08 -2.66 2.99
CA THR A 112 -5.25 -1.60 1.99
C THR A 112 -6.52 -1.76 1.14
N GLY A 113 -7.43 -2.64 1.53
CA GLY A 113 -8.70 -2.89 0.84
C GLY A 113 -9.84 -3.16 1.82
N GLY A 114 -10.44 -2.10 2.35
CA GLY A 114 -11.73 -2.17 3.04
C GLY A 114 -12.84 -2.45 2.02
N GLY A 115 -13.01 -3.71 1.64
CA GLY A 115 -14.10 -4.19 0.79
C GLY A 115 -15.21 -4.83 1.62
N SER A 116 -16.34 -4.12 1.72
CA SER A 116 -17.73 -4.51 2.04
C SER A 116 -18.11 -5.49 3.16
N THR A 117 -17.20 -6.02 3.98
CA THR A 117 -17.58 -6.77 5.22
C THR A 117 -16.70 -6.52 6.45
N ALA A 118 -15.82 -5.51 6.43
CA ALA A 118 -15.23 -4.98 7.66
C ALA A 118 -16.33 -4.24 8.43
N GLY A 119 -17.09 -4.95 9.29
CA GLY A 119 -18.24 -4.32 9.93
C GLY A 119 -19.28 -5.20 10.61
N VAL A 120 -19.07 -6.50 10.81
CA VAL A 120 -19.92 -7.24 11.78
C VAL A 120 -19.28 -7.12 13.16
N GLU A 121 -19.15 -5.87 13.61
CA GLU A 121 -18.54 -5.53 14.91
C GLU A 121 -19.50 -5.87 16.06
N ASP A 122 -20.79 -6.03 15.75
CA ASP A 122 -21.81 -6.25 16.77
C ASP A 122 -22.90 -7.22 16.28
N GLN A 123 -22.54 -8.51 16.23
CA GLN A 123 -23.50 -9.60 16.00
C GLN A 123 -24.68 -9.54 16.99
N GLY A 124 -24.45 -8.99 18.19
CA GLY A 124 -25.47 -8.78 19.21
C GLY A 124 -26.53 -7.76 18.78
N LEU A 125 -26.13 -6.61 18.24
CA LEU A 125 -27.08 -5.63 17.69
C LEU A 125 -27.83 -6.16 16.46
N LEU A 126 -27.17 -6.93 15.60
CA LEU A 126 -27.83 -7.53 14.43
C LEU A 126 -28.89 -8.57 14.86
N ALA A 127 -28.55 -9.40 15.84
CA ALA A 127 -29.48 -10.39 16.40
C ALA A 127 -30.63 -9.72 17.16
N LEU A 128 -30.37 -8.66 17.92
CA LEU A 128 -31.40 -7.86 18.59
C LEU A 128 -32.32 -7.16 17.57
N GLY A 129 -31.76 -6.54 16.54
CA GLY A 129 -32.52 -5.89 15.47
C GLY A 129 -33.40 -6.88 14.71
N GLY A 130 -32.86 -8.05 14.37
CA GLY A 130 -33.61 -9.15 13.74
C GLY A 130 -34.72 -9.70 14.64
N GLY A 131 -34.44 -9.89 15.93
CA GLY A 131 -35.40 -10.37 16.92
C GLY A 131 -36.58 -9.41 17.14
N LEU A 132 -36.30 -8.10 17.25
CA LEU A 132 -37.33 -7.08 17.43
C LEU A 132 -38.24 -6.95 16.20
N LEU A 133 -37.68 -7.03 14.99
CA LEU A 133 -38.47 -7.00 13.76
C LEU A 133 -39.40 -8.21 13.64
N ALA A 134 -38.91 -9.41 13.97
CA ALA A 134 -39.73 -10.62 13.97
C ALA A 134 -40.86 -10.54 15.01
N ALA A 135 -40.56 -10.06 16.23
CA ALA A 135 -41.55 -9.88 17.28
C ALA A 135 -42.61 -8.83 16.90
N GLY A 136 -42.20 -7.72 16.29
CA GLY A 136 -43.09 -6.68 15.79
C GLY A 136 -44.02 -7.16 14.69
N ALA A 137 -43.53 -7.99 13.76
CA ALA A 137 -44.35 -8.58 12.69
C ALA A 137 -45.40 -9.56 13.24
N VAL A 138 -45.05 -10.38 14.23
CA VAL A 138 -45.99 -11.31 14.89
C VAL A 138 -47.05 -10.54 15.68
N ALA A 139 -46.65 -9.54 16.48
CA ALA A 139 -47.58 -8.71 17.24
C ALA A 139 -48.51 -7.90 16.32
N GLY A 140 -47.97 -7.31 15.25
CA GLY A 140 -48.73 -6.59 14.24
C GLY A 140 -49.73 -7.48 13.50
N GLY A 141 -49.30 -8.69 13.10
CA GLY A 141 -50.16 -9.69 12.46
C GLY A 141 -51.28 -10.21 13.37
N LEU A 142 -50.99 -10.41 14.66
CA LEU A 142 -52.00 -10.84 15.64
C LEU A 142 -53.00 -9.71 15.94
N ALA A 143 -52.52 -8.47 16.05
CA ALA A 143 -53.37 -7.30 16.20
C ALA A 143 -54.30 -7.15 14.99
N LEU A 144 -53.77 -7.24 13.75
CA LEU A 144 -54.52 -7.27 12.49
C LEU A 144 -55.64 -8.32 12.49
N ARG A 145 -55.33 -9.55 12.88
CA ARG A 145 -56.31 -10.65 12.94
C ARG A 145 -57.44 -10.40 13.95
N ARG A 146 -57.14 -9.79 15.11
CA ARG A 146 -58.17 -9.48 16.12
C ARG A 146 -59.14 -8.40 15.67
N ARG A 147 -58.72 -7.47 14.80
CA ARG A 147 -59.60 -6.40 14.27
C ARG A 147 -60.57 -6.93 13.22
N SER A 148 -60.10 -7.86 12.39
CA SER A 148 -60.96 -8.55 11.41
C SER A 148 -62.01 -9.44 12.06
N ALA A 149 -61.77 -9.96 13.27
CA ALA A 149 -62.73 -10.77 14.02
C ALA A 149 -63.80 -9.97 14.79
N VAL A 150 -63.64 -8.65 14.93
CA VAL A 150 -64.60 -7.75 15.62
C VAL A 150 -65.55 -7.04 14.64
N GLN A 151 -65.31 -7.14 13.33
CA GLN A 151 -66.13 -6.52 12.28
C GLN A 151 -66.97 -7.54 11.46
N GLY A 152 -67.24 -8.72 12.01
CA GLY A 152 -68.06 -9.78 11.40
C GLY A 152 -69.34 -10.04 12.18
#